data_AF-A0A9P3PJZ8-F1
#
_entry.id   AF-A0A9P3PJZ8-F1
#
_cell.length_a   1.000
_cell.length_b   1.000
_cell.length_c   1.000
_cell.angle_alpha   90.00
_cell.angle_beta   90.00
_cell.angle_gamma   90.00
#
_symmetry.space_group_name_H-M   'P 1'
#
loop_
_entity.id
_entity.type
_entity.pdbx_description
1 polymer ?
#
loop_
_entity_poly.entity_id
_entity_poly.type
_entity_poly.pdbx_seq_one_letter_code
_entity_poly.pdbx_strand_id
1 'polypeptide(L)'
;MGSLKNIFRWNPRKKRSLAQRANTASITPTNKTADTDATDKENEDPSQDQAARAAIFEKRFRNEKKKATRKGKAVAKIKGLLGASETSRKATAAENQGLREELQNTKEELAQANMQNTELKKKNHALYMQTSRAPGQKARAVEKALKRGAQEDRTFHIKEKGVITEETRSLVRDLVSIGVPAMHVGRTVKRVAEASGTCLEGDFSSRSVSRICLEGGIASEIQIADEISKASSITISGDGTSHKNTNYESRHANIISETGENHTLFLGISPAVNHTSEEQLAGWRHLVEHVFKLFNEYNKSVDPAAAISDFRIFFELLKGMNTDHAEDQKKLARLLQAMKDAYERERRGEKIVESMDLAEMLPILCQASTNAMTTAGGPDAWNELSEEEQEALNLKAYHDLCTILGKKDYDSMSDTDKRTVDFFVWAGCCMHKELNSVKGGNVRMIAWWAENNITGPIKLMNRDNAAASRIGDSAAKTRAAEVSQAGGVKLTSLAGAIFKHKDDKKGQHDTLRFFFEDSIGYYIGFPDTSNIRSISNSWRSSRTRRRRVH
;
A
#
# COMPACT_ATOMS: atom_id res chain seq x y z
N MET A 1 -25.00 50.48 -6.96
CA MET A 1 -24.74 51.61 -7.89
C MET A 1 -25.26 51.22 -9.27
N GLY A 2 -25.84 52.13 -10.07
CA GLY A 2 -26.36 51.87 -11.43
C GLY A 2 -27.63 50.97 -11.47
N SER A 3 -28.85 51.48 -11.62
CA SER A 3 -29.47 52.13 -12.82
C SER A 3 -29.89 51.11 -13.91
N LEU A 4 -31.14 50.61 -13.95
CA LEU A 4 -32.35 51.21 -14.60
C LEU A 4 -32.30 51.15 -16.15
N LYS A 5 -33.30 50.74 -16.94
CA LYS A 5 -34.70 50.22 -16.78
C LYS A 5 -34.89 49.02 -17.78
N ASN A 6 -35.93 48.17 -17.85
CA ASN A 6 -37.41 48.26 -17.77
C ASN A 6 -38.05 49.12 -18.90
N ILE A 7 -39.17 48.80 -19.57
CA ILE A 7 -40.17 47.70 -19.50
C ILE A 7 -40.36 47.12 -20.95
N PHE A 8 -41.32 46.31 -21.45
CA PHE A 8 -42.77 46.14 -21.24
C PHE A 8 -43.25 44.67 -21.52
N ARG A 9 -44.56 44.40 -21.39
CA ARG A 9 -45.20 43.06 -21.29
C ARG A 9 -46.06 42.61 -22.49
N TRP A 10 -46.02 41.29 -22.77
CA TRP A 10 -47.16 40.35 -22.91
C TRP A 10 -48.33 40.61 -23.91
N ASN A 11 -48.35 39.85 -25.02
CA ASN A 11 -49.27 38.72 -25.35
C ASN A 11 -50.83 38.89 -25.26
N PRO A 12 -51.67 38.01 -25.86
CA PRO A 12 -52.11 38.02 -27.28
C PRO A 12 -53.65 37.97 -27.49
N ARG A 13 -54.17 38.07 -28.74
CA ARG A 13 -55.29 37.23 -29.27
C ARG A 13 -55.73 37.47 -30.75
N LYS A 14 -55.76 36.37 -31.52
CA LYS A 14 -56.81 35.87 -32.47
C LYS A 14 -57.43 36.72 -33.63
N LYS A 15 -57.55 36.01 -34.78
CA LYS A 15 -58.63 35.98 -35.82
C LYS A 15 -58.63 36.98 -37.02
N ARG A 16 -58.35 36.40 -38.20
CA ARG A 16 -59.12 36.36 -39.48
C ARG A 16 -60.00 37.56 -39.95
N SER A 17 -59.73 37.91 -41.22
CA SER A 17 -60.66 38.05 -42.39
C SER A 17 -61.49 39.32 -42.63
N LEU A 18 -61.80 39.53 -43.93
CA LEU A 18 -62.67 40.55 -44.55
C LEU A 18 -62.09 41.99 -44.56
N ALA A 19 -62.29 42.82 -45.60
CA ALA A 19 -62.73 42.57 -46.98
C ALA A 19 -62.31 43.73 -47.92
N GLN A 20 -62.69 43.64 -49.19
CA GLN A 20 -62.48 44.60 -50.27
C GLN A 20 -62.70 46.08 -49.90
N ARG A 21 -61.93 46.98 -50.52
CA ARG A 21 -62.41 48.30 -50.92
C ARG A 21 -62.03 48.59 -52.38
N ALA A 22 -63.03 48.95 -53.15
CA ALA A 22 -62.94 49.52 -54.50
C ALA A 22 -63.97 50.65 -54.58
N ASN A 23 -63.81 51.54 -55.56
CA ASN A 23 -64.83 52.37 -56.23
C ASN A 23 -64.09 53.20 -57.30
N THR A 24 -64.52 53.51 -58.54
CA THR A 24 -65.60 53.15 -59.49
C THR A 24 -66.24 54.42 -60.06
N ALA A 25 -66.05 54.64 -61.36
CA ALA A 25 -66.91 55.42 -62.27
C ALA A 25 -66.44 55.14 -63.71
N SER A 26 -67.27 55.07 -64.77
CA SER A 26 -68.73 54.82 -64.84
C SER A 26 -69.14 54.44 -66.27
N ILE A 27 -69.85 53.31 -66.43
CA ILE A 27 -71.10 53.07 -67.21
C ILE A 27 -71.39 54.10 -68.36
N THR A 28 -71.62 53.71 -69.63
CA THR A 28 -72.87 53.09 -70.13
C THR A 28 -72.72 52.46 -71.55
N PRO A 29 -73.41 51.35 -71.89
CA PRO A 29 -73.48 50.77 -73.25
C PRO A 29 -74.91 50.66 -73.86
N THR A 30 -75.06 50.62 -75.19
CA THR A 30 -76.30 50.21 -75.90
C THR A 30 -76.07 49.56 -77.30
N ASN A 31 -77.12 48.87 -77.78
CA ASN A 31 -77.31 48.12 -79.04
C ASN A 31 -76.94 48.85 -80.37
N LYS A 32 -76.68 48.27 -81.56
CA LYS A 32 -77.00 46.98 -82.30
C LYS A 32 -78.06 47.21 -83.43
N THR A 33 -77.83 46.63 -84.63
CA THR A 33 -78.71 46.60 -85.86
C THR A 33 -79.07 47.95 -86.53
N ALA A 34 -79.51 48.08 -87.80
CA ALA A 34 -79.29 47.34 -89.07
C ALA A 34 -79.92 48.12 -90.28
N ASP A 35 -79.47 47.81 -91.51
CA ASP A 35 -80.15 47.89 -92.84
C ASP A 35 -80.62 49.21 -93.55
N THR A 36 -80.52 49.12 -94.90
CA THR A 36 -81.32 49.70 -96.04
C THR A 36 -81.60 51.22 -96.25
N ASP A 37 -81.32 51.67 -97.49
CA ASP A 37 -82.17 52.47 -98.43
C ASP A 37 -82.74 53.87 -98.03
N ALA A 38 -83.31 54.72 -98.91
CA ALA A 38 -83.05 55.12 -100.32
C ALA A 38 -83.90 56.39 -100.65
N THR A 39 -83.83 56.91 -101.90
CA THR A 39 -84.69 57.94 -102.56
C THR A 39 -84.64 59.40 -102.02
N ASP A 40 -84.36 60.43 -102.84
CA ASP A 40 -85.31 61.39 -103.52
C ASP A 40 -85.46 62.72 -102.70
N LYS A 41 -85.97 63.91 -103.13
CA LYS A 41 -86.38 64.64 -104.37
C LYS A 41 -86.57 66.15 -103.99
N GLU A 42 -86.71 67.21 -104.81
CA GLU A 42 -86.50 67.57 -106.24
C GLU A 42 -86.51 69.15 -106.34
N ASN A 43 -86.67 69.74 -107.55
CA ASN A 43 -87.01 71.18 -107.86
C ASN A 43 -85.95 72.28 -107.51
N GLU A 44 -85.81 73.45 -108.18
CA GLU A 44 -86.34 74.08 -109.42
C GLU A 44 -85.48 75.34 -109.77
N ASP A 45 -85.40 75.93 -110.99
CA ASP A 45 -85.05 75.35 -112.29
C ASP A 45 -84.18 76.29 -113.22
N PRO A 46 -84.66 77.20 -114.13
CA PRO A 46 -83.96 77.39 -115.42
C PRO A 46 -83.52 78.83 -115.86
N SER A 47 -82.68 78.85 -116.92
CA SER A 47 -82.27 79.98 -117.80
C SER A 47 -81.31 81.03 -117.19
N GLN A 48 -80.17 81.38 -117.80
CA GLN A 48 -79.96 81.82 -119.18
C GLN A 48 -78.54 81.55 -119.74
N ASP A 49 -78.37 81.91 -121.02
CA ASP A 49 -77.16 82.24 -121.78
C ASP A 49 -76.14 81.11 -122.11
N GLN A 50 -75.73 81.10 -123.37
CA GLN A 50 -75.15 79.94 -124.07
C GLN A 50 -73.67 80.13 -124.44
N ALA A 51 -73.11 81.32 -124.21
CA ALA A 51 -71.73 81.68 -124.57
C ALA A 51 -70.64 81.01 -123.70
N ALA A 52 -70.93 80.68 -122.44
CA ALA A 52 -69.89 80.23 -121.48
C ALA A 52 -69.39 78.78 -121.67
N ARG A 53 -70.09 77.96 -122.48
CA ARG A 53 -69.85 76.49 -122.51
C ARG A 53 -68.53 76.06 -123.16
N ALA A 54 -67.91 76.88 -124.01
CA ALA A 54 -66.65 76.53 -124.69
C ALA A 54 -65.44 76.54 -123.75
N ALA A 55 -65.25 77.60 -122.97
CA ALA A 55 -64.03 77.83 -122.17
C ALA A 55 -63.85 76.84 -120.99
N ILE A 56 -64.93 76.18 -120.55
CA ILE A 56 -64.91 75.26 -119.40
C ILE A 56 -64.29 73.90 -119.76
N PHE A 57 -64.44 73.45 -121.02
CA PHE A 57 -63.98 72.12 -121.44
C PHE A 57 -62.46 71.99 -121.44
N GLU A 58 -61.74 72.97 -121.99
CA GLU A 58 -60.27 72.94 -122.04
C GLU A 58 -59.64 73.01 -120.63
N LYS A 59 -60.30 73.72 -119.71
CA LYS A 59 -59.90 73.81 -118.29
C LYS A 59 -60.09 72.49 -117.54
N ARG A 60 -61.04 71.63 -117.94
CA ARG A 60 -61.20 70.27 -117.38
C ARG A 60 -60.07 69.34 -117.84
N PHE A 61 -59.74 69.31 -119.13
CA PHE A 61 -58.73 68.39 -119.68
C PHE A 61 -57.32 68.59 -119.06
N ARG A 62 -56.90 69.84 -118.85
CA ARG A 62 -55.61 70.14 -118.19
C ARG A 62 -55.56 69.73 -116.71
N ASN A 63 -56.70 69.60 -116.03
CA ASN A 63 -56.78 69.18 -114.62
C ASN A 63 -56.75 67.66 -114.44
N GLU A 64 -57.38 66.89 -115.34
CA GLU A 64 -57.36 65.43 -115.35
C GLU A 64 -55.92 64.90 -115.48
N LYS A 65 -55.14 65.44 -116.44
CA LYS A 65 -53.75 65.03 -116.67
C LYS A 65 -52.85 65.24 -115.43
N LYS A 66 -53.14 66.24 -114.60
CA LYS A 66 -52.48 66.48 -113.29
C LYS A 66 -52.98 65.55 -112.17
N LYS A 67 -54.23 65.07 -112.19
CA LYS A 67 -54.72 64.06 -111.25
C LYS A 67 -54.04 62.69 -111.48
N ALA A 68 -53.88 62.29 -112.73
CA ALA A 68 -53.25 61.02 -113.10
C ALA A 68 -51.81 60.88 -112.55
N THR A 69 -50.96 61.90 -112.76
CA THR A 69 -49.56 61.89 -112.28
C THR A 69 -49.44 61.84 -110.75
N ARG A 70 -50.41 62.44 -110.03
CA ARG A 70 -50.46 62.40 -108.56
C ARG A 70 -50.83 61.01 -108.03
N LYS A 71 -51.78 60.31 -108.66
CA LYS A 71 -52.12 58.92 -108.28
C LYS A 71 -50.93 57.97 -108.44
N GLY A 72 -50.17 58.08 -109.54
CA GLY A 72 -48.99 57.23 -109.78
C GLY A 72 -47.93 57.35 -108.68
N LYS A 73 -47.59 58.56 -108.23
CA LYS A 73 -46.62 58.77 -107.15
C LYS A 73 -47.12 58.30 -105.77
N ALA A 74 -48.43 58.30 -105.52
CA ALA A 74 -49.00 57.80 -104.27
C ALA A 74 -48.86 56.27 -104.13
N VAL A 75 -49.19 55.52 -105.20
CA VAL A 75 -49.13 54.04 -105.20
C VAL A 75 -47.69 53.55 -104.99
N ALA A 76 -46.70 54.19 -105.63
CA ALA A 76 -45.29 53.86 -105.43
C ALA A 76 -44.84 54.03 -103.97
N LYS A 77 -45.26 55.10 -103.29
CA LYS A 77 -44.92 55.35 -101.88
C LYS A 77 -45.55 54.31 -100.94
N ILE A 78 -46.80 53.92 -101.19
CA ILE A 78 -47.49 52.89 -100.38
C ILE A 78 -46.80 51.54 -100.53
N LYS A 79 -46.39 51.15 -101.75
CA LYS A 79 -45.73 49.85 -101.97
C LYS A 79 -44.36 49.75 -101.28
N GLY A 80 -43.63 50.87 -101.15
CA GLY A 80 -42.38 50.94 -100.37
C GLY A 80 -42.61 50.83 -98.86
N LEU A 81 -43.66 51.47 -98.32
CA LEU A 81 -43.99 51.41 -96.89
C LEU A 81 -44.43 50.01 -96.44
N LEU A 82 -45.13 49.25 -97.30
CA LEU A 82 -45.56 47.89 -96.98
C LEU A 82 -44.35 46.96 -96.75
N GLY A 83 -43.35 46.99 -97.65
CA GLY A 83 -42.15 46.17 -97.53
C GLY A 83 -41.30 46.47 -96.30
N ALA A 84 -41.25 47.75 -95.86
CA ALA A 84 -40.60 48.14 -94.62
C ALA A 84 -41.36 47.64 -93.37
N SER A 85 -42.69 47.59 -93.43
CA SER A 85 -43.51 47.06 -92.33
C SER A 85 -43.34 45.55 -92.16
N GLU A 86 -43.22 44.79 -93.24
CA GLU A 86 -43.05 43.33 -93.16
C GLU A 86 -41.66 42.91 -92.66
N THR A 87 -40.59 43.62 -93.04
CA THR A 87 -39.25 43.39 -92.49
C THR A 87 -39.17 43.75 -91.01
N SER A 88 -39.73 44.89 -90.60
CA SER A 88 -39.84 45.26 -89.18
C SER A 88 -40.62 44.23 -88.35
N ARG A 89 -41.72 43.68 -88.88
CA ARG A 89 -42.52 42.67 -88.17
C ARG A 89 -41.81 41.31 -88.05
N LYS A 90 -40.94 40.97 -89.01
CA LYS A 90 -40.10 39.76 -88.94
C LYS A 90 -38.97 39.90 -87.91
N ALA A 91 -38.34 41.07 -87.81
CA ALA A 91 -37.31 41.35 -86.81
C ALA A 91 -37.87 41.23 -85.38
N THR A 92 -38.98 41.94 -85.09
CA THR A 92 -39.64 41.88 -83.77
C THR A 92 -40.18 40.50 -83.41
N ALA A 93 -40.53 39.65 -84.39
CA ALA A 93 -40.94 38.27 -84.13
C ALA A 93 -39.77 37.40 -83.61
N ALA A 94 -38.57 37.56 -84.16
CA ALA A 94 -37.38 36.84 -83.71
C ALA A 94 -36.91 37.31 -82.32
N GLU A 95 -36.92 38.61 -82.08
CA GLU A 95 -36.59 39.21 -80.78
C GLU A 95 -37.54 38.72 -79.66
N ASN A 96 -38.84 38.66 -79.93
CA ASN A 96 -39.84 38.09 -79.02
C ASN A 96 -39.71 36.57 -78.80
N GLN A 97 -38.97 35.85 -79.65
CA GLN A 97 -38.66 34.45 -79.42
C GLN A 97 -37.44 34.30 -78.49
N GLY A 98 -36.34 35.01 -78.76
CA GLY A 98 -35.15 34.99 -77.90
C GLY A 98 -35.48 35.38 -76.45
N LEU A 99 -36.26 36.45 -76.25
CA LEU A 99 -36.73 36.90 -74.93
C LEU A 99 -37.61 35.86 -74.20
N ARG A 100 -38.24 34.91 -74.90
CA ARG A 100 -39.01 33.82 -74.27
C ARG A 100 -38.13 32.66 -73.82
N GLU A 101 -37.07 32.37 -74.57
CA GLU A 101 -36.08 31.35 -74.24
C GLU A 101 -35.24 31.81 -73.03
N GLU A 102 -34.82 33.08 -73.01
CA GLU A 102 -34.13 33.71 -71.87
C GLU A 102 -35.01 33.78 -70.59
N LEU A 103 -36.30 34.10 -70.75
CA LEU A 103 -37.30 34.08 -69.67
C LEU A 103 -37.74 32.65 -69.24
N GLN A 104 -37.30 31.62 -69.95
CA GLN A 104 -37.44 30.22 -69.50
C GLN A 104 -36.21 29.79 -68.72
N ASN A 105 -35.00 30.01 -69.25
CA ASN A 105 -33.74 29.69 -68.57
C ASN A 105 -33.66 30.34 -67.17
N THR A 106 -33.97 31.63 -67.06
CA THR A 106 -33.95 32.37 -65.78
C THR A 106 -34.96 31.85 -64.75
N LYS A 107 -36.06 31.20 -65.15
CA LYS A 107 -36.98 30.52 -64.22
C LYS A 107 -36.41 29.21 -63.71
N GLU A 108 -35.69 28.48 -64.56
CA GLU A 108 -35.07 27.19 -64.19
C GLU A 108 -33.87 27.42 -63.26
N GLU A 109 -33.06 28.45 -63.51
CA GLU A 109 -32.06 28.95 -62.57
C GLU A 109 -32.67 29.36 -61.23
N LEU A 110 -33.78 30.13 -61.24
CA LEU A 110 -34.49 30.53 -60.03
C LEU A 110 -35.04 29.32 -59.25
N ALA A 111 -35.49 28.27 -59.94
CA ALA A 111 -35.93 27.03 -59.31
C ALA A 111 -34.77 26.28 -58.63
N GLN A 112 -33.64 26.13 -59.33
CA GLN A 112 -32.43 25.51 -58.77
C GLN A 112 -31.88 26.29 -57.56
N ALA A 113 -31.80 27.62 -57.67
CA ALA A 113 -31.35 28.49 -56.58
C ALA A 113 -32.27 28.36 -55.35
N ASN A 114 -33.58 28.27 -55.53
CA ASN A 114 -34.52 28.03 -54.43
C ASN A 114 -34.33 26.65 -53.79
N MET A 115 -34.12 25.58 -54.58
CA MET A 115 -33.82 24.25 -54.04
C MET A 115 -32.57 24.28 -53.15
N GLN A 116 -31.45 24.82 -53.66
CA GLN A 116 -30.21 24.99 -52.89
C GLN A 116 -30.43 25.80 -51.61
N ASN A 117 -31.23 26.87 -51.67
CA ASN A 117 -31.56 27.70 -50.50
C ASN A 117 -32.33 26.91 -49.42
N THR A 118 -33.24 26.00 -49.80
CA THR A 118 -33.92 25.11 -48.82
C THR A 118 -32.97 24.07 -48.23
N GLU A 119 -32.01 23.56 -49.00
CA GLU A 119 -31.03 22.60 -48.52
C GLU A 119 -30.02 23.24 -47.55
N LEU A 120 -29.53 24.44 -47.87
CA LEU A 120 -28.69 25.25 -47.00
C LEU A 120 -29.41 25.59 -45.68
N LYS A 121 -30.72 25.90 -45.72
CA LYS A 121 -31.52 26.10 -44.51
C LYS A 121 -31.62 24.82 -43.65
N LYS A 122 -31.78 23.64 -44.26
CA LYS A 122 -31.74 22.35 -43.54
C LYS A 122 -30.37 22.09 -42.91
N LYS A 123 -29.28 22.27 -43.67
CA LYS A 123 -27.88 22.10 -43.21
C LYS A 123 -27.54 23.06 -42.05
N ASN A 124 -27.90 24.32 -42.18
CA ASN A 124 -27.65 25.34 -41.15
C ASN A 124 -28.49 25.09 -39.88
N HIS A 125 -29.75 24.64 -40.01
CA HIS A 125 -30.54 24.20 -38.84
C HIS A 125 -29.92 22.98 -38.14
N ALA A 126 -29.41 22.00 -38.90
CA ALA A 126 -28.72 20.84 -38.31
C ALA A 126 -27.45 21.24 -37.54
N LEU A 127 -26.63 22.15 -38.10
CA LEU A 127 -25.44 22.71 -37.43
C LEU A 127 -25.81 23.52 -36.18
N TYR A 128 -26.87 24.34 -36.23
CA TYR A 128 -27.39 25.07 -35.07
C TYR A 128 -27.86 24.11 -33.97
N MET A 129 -28.55 23.01 -34.32
CA MET A 129 -28.97 22.00 -33.35
C MET A 129 -27.80 21.20 -32.78
N GLN A 130 -26.69 21.02 -33.50
CA GLN A 130 -25.45 20.45 -32.97
C GLN A 130 -24.76 21.40 -31.99
N THR A 131 -24.52 22.65 -32.37
CA THR A 131 -23.88 23.67 -31.50
C THR A 131 -24.72 24.00 -30.26
N SER A 132 -26.05 24.01 -30.37
CA SER A 132 -26.97 24.13 -29.23
C SER A 132 -26.88 22.96 -28.25
N ARG A 133 -26.64 21.73 -28.73
CA ARG A 133 -26.53 20.52 -27.89
C ARG A 133 -25.13 20.31 -27.29
N ALA A 134 -24.08 20.81 -27.92
CA ALA A 134 -22.70 20.59 -27.50
C ALA A 134 -22.38 21.05 -26.06
N PRO A 135 -22.86 22.20 -25.54
CA PRO A 135 -22.69 22.56 -24.12
C PRO A 135 -23.30 21.54 -23.15
N GLY A 136 -24.52 21.07 -23.43
CA GLY A 136 -25.19 20.06 -22.61
C GLY A 136 -24.51 18.69 -22.65
N GLN A 137 -23.91 18.32 -23.79
CA GLN A 137 -23.10 17.11 -23.90
C GLN A 137 -21.78 17.24 -23.13
N LYS A 138 -21.07 18.39 -23.24
CA LYS A 138 -19.86 18.67 -22.45
C LYS A 138 -20.14 18.66 -20.96
N ALA A 139 -21.22 19.31 -20.50
CA ALA A 139 -21.61 19.32 -19.09
C ALA A 139 -21.84 17.91 -18.54
N ARG A 140 -22.59 17.05 -19.25
CA ARG A 140 -22.82 15.65 -18.86
C ARG A 140 -21.54 14.80 -18.90
N ALA A 141 -20.63 15.07 -19.83
CA ALA A 141 -19.34 14.39 -19.89
C ALA A 141 -18.46 14.74 -18.69
N VAL A 142 -18.39 16.03 -18.33
CA VAL A 142 -17.68 16.52 -17.13
C VAL A 142 -18.31 15.97 -15.85
N GLU A 143 -19.64 16.01 -15.72
CA GLU A 143 -20.36 15.44 -14.56
C GLU A 143 -20.07 13.94 -14.40
N LYS A 144 -20.05 13.17 -15.50
CA LYS A 144 -19.76 11.73 -15.49
C LYS A 144 -18.28 11.45 -15.20
N ALA A 145 -17.35 12.29 -15.65
CA ALA A 145 -15.94 12.19 -15.32
C ALA A 145 -15.66 12.50 -13.83
N LEU A 146 -16.24 13.59 -13.30
CA LEU A 146 -16.15 13.95 -11.89
C LEU A 146 -16.73 12.86 -10.97
N LYS A 147 -17.87 12.25 -11.35
CA LYS A 147 -18.47 11.13 -10.62
C LYS A 147 -17.61 9.86 -10.66
N ARG A 148 -16.87 9.61 -11.74
CA ARG A 148 -15.91 8.50 -11.82
C ARG A 148 -14.68 8.74 -10.95
N GLY A 149 -13.99 9.87 -11.13
CA GLY A 149 -12.83 10.21 -10.30
C GLY A 149 -13.15 10.15 -8.80
N ALA A 150 -14.27 10.74 -8.38
CA ALA A 150 -14.71 10.72 -6.98
C ALA A 150 -15.15 9.33 -6.43
N GLN A 151 -15.29 8.30 -7.28
CA GLN A 151 -15.47 6.90 -6.85
C GLN A 151 -14.16 6.09 -6.95
N GLU A 152 -13.37 6.34 -8.00
CA GLU A 152 -12.08 5.69 -8.24
C GLU A 152 -11.07 6.10 -7.15
N ASP A 153 -11.00 7.39 -6.78
CA ASP A 153 -10.26 7.93 -5.61
C ASP A 153 -10.71 7.39 -4.23
N ARG A 154 -11.80 6.60 -4.18
CA ARG A 154 -12.43 6.12 -2.94
C ARG A 154 -12.58 4.61 -2.87
N THR A 155 -11.99 3.85 -3.78
CA THR A 155 -12.11 2.39 -3.81
C THR A 155 -10.79 1.72 -3.43
N PHE A 156 -10.73 1.13 -2.24
CA PHE A 156 -9.60 0.32 -1.79
C PHE A 156 -9.75 -1.10 -2.33
N HIS A 157 -8.79 -1.54 -3.14
CA HIS A 157 -8.79 -2.85 -3.77
C HIS A 157 -7.97 -3.83 -2.91
N ILE A 158 -8.62 -4.82 -2.30
CA ILE A 158 -7.97 -5.88 -1.51
C ILE A 158 -7.10 -6.78 -2.38
N LYS A 159 -7.46 -6.92 -3.67
CA LYS A 159 -6.80 -7.80 -4.64
C LYS A 159 -6.57 -7.07 -5.96
N GLU A 160 -5.38 -7.23 -6.52
CA GLU A 160 -5.11 -6.97 -7.93
C GLU A 160 -4.90 -8.28 -8.68
N LYS A 161 -5.59 -8.48 -9.80
CA LYS A 161 -5.48 -9.69 -10.66
C LYS A 161 -5.67 -11.01 -9.87
N GLY A 162 -6.39 -10.96 -8.75
CA GLY A 162 -6.63 -12.08 -7.84
C GLY A 162 -5.62 -12.26 -6.69
N VAL A 163 -4.47 -11.57 -6.74
CA VAL A 163 -3.43 -11.57 -5.70
C VAL A 163 -3.74 -10.49 -4.67
N ILE A 164 -3.56 -10.77 -3.37
CA ILE A 164 -3.76 -9.78 -2.31
C ILE A 164 -2.61 -8.75 -2.35
N THR A 165 -2.94 -7.45 -2.37
CA THR A 165 -1.94 -6.38 -2.53
C THR A 165 -1.00 -6.27 -1.31
N GLU A 166 0.18 -5.68 -1.46
CA GLU A 166 1.15 -5.61 -0.36
C GLU A 166 0.72 -4.63 0.74
N GLU A 167 0.00 -3.57 0.39
CA GLU A 167 -0.64 -2.65 1.35
C GLU A 167 -1.69 -3.40 2.18
N THR A 168 -2.46 -4.28 1.53
CA THR A 168 -3.42 -5.16 2.21
C THR A 168 -2.70 -6.20 3.08
N ARG A 169 -1.59 -6.77 2.62
CA ARG A 169 -0.76 -7.69 3.41
C ARG A 169 -0.19 -7.01 4.65
N SER A 170 0.34 -5.80 4.52
CA SER A 170 0.85 -5.01 5.65
C SER A 170 -0.26 -4.72 6.65
N LEU A 171 -1.38 -4.17 6.21
CA LEU A 171 -2.56 -3.92 7.05
C LEU A 171 -3.03 -5.19 7.78
N VAL A 172 -2.95 -6.36 7.14
CA VAL A 172 -3.26 -7.65 7.76
C VAL A 172 -2.25 -8.03 8.85
N ARG A 173 -0.94 -7.83 8.63
CA ARG A 173 0.11 -8.04 9.64
C ARG A 173 -0.05 -7.07 10.82
N ASP A 174 -0.30 -5.79 10.54
CA ASP A 174 -0.47 -4.73 11.54
C ASP A 174 -1.71 -4.97 12.41
N LEU A 175 -2.84 -5.36 11.82
CA LEU A 175 -4.04 -5.71 12.59
C LEU A 175 -3.83 -6.94 13.49
N VAL A 176 -3.04 -7.92 13.06
CA VAL A 176 -2.69 -9.09 13.90
C VAL A 176 -1.71 -8.70 15.01
N SER A 177 -0.75 -7.81 14.77
CA SER A 177 0.23 -7.37 15.78
C SER A 177 -0.44 -6.60 16.94
N ILE A 178 -1.47 -5.80 16.67
CA ILE A 178 -2.31 -5.16 17.71
C ILE A 178 -3.35 -6.12 18.33
N GLY A 179 -3.30 -7.41 18.01
CA GLY A 179 -4.10 -8.46 18.66
C GLY A 179 -5.47 -8.75 18.05
N VAL A 180 -5.79 -8.28 16.82
CA VAL A 180 -7.04 -8.68 16.15
C VAL A 180 -6.95 -10.15 15.73
N PRO A 181 -7.86 -11.05 16.20
CA PRO A 181 -7.81 -12.45 15.82
C PRO A 181 -7.96 -12.65 14.31
N ALA A 182 -7.23 -13.60 13.72
CA ALA A 182 -7.21 -13.82 12.26
C ALA A 182 -8.60 -14.04 11.61
N MET A 183 -9.56 -14.57 12.38
CA MET A 183 -10.98 -14.73 11.98
C MET A 183 -11.81 -13.42 12.00
N HIS A 184 -11.22 -12.30 12.43
CA HIS A 184 -11.86 -11.00 12.59
C HIS A 184 -11.14 -9.88 11.80
N VAL A 185 -9.91 -10.08 11.34
CA VAL A 185 -9.15 -9.08 10.54
C VAL A 185 -9.96 -8.59 9.33
N GLY A 186 -10.46 -9.49 8.47
CA GLY A 186 -11.27 -9.09 7.31
C GLY A 186 -12.59 -8.38 7.65
N ARG A 187 -13.20 -8.70 8.80
CA ARG A 187 -14.37 -7.97 9.32
C ARG A 187 -13.97 -6.58 9.82
N THR A 188 -12.79 -6.45 10.42
CA THR A 188 -12.25 -5.20 10.94
C THR A 188 -11.92 -4.23 9.81
N VAL A 189 -11.18 -4.68 8.79
CA VAL A 189 -10.93 -3.91 7.55
C VAL A 189 -12.24 -3.42 6.93
N LYS A 190 -13.24 -4.30 6.81
CA LYS A 190 -14.57 -3.92 6.30
C LYS A 190 -15.27 -2.86 7.15
N ARG A 191 -15.26 -2.97 8.49
CA ARG A 191 -15.88 -1.96 9.36
C ARG A 191 -15.14 -0.61 9.34
N VAL A 192 -13.82 -0.61 9.20
CA VAL A 192 -13.03 0.62 9.05
C VAL A 192 -13.35 1.30 7.72
N ALA A 193 -13.37 0.56 6.61
CA ALA A 193 -13.72 1.10 5.29
C ALA A 193 -15.17 1.64 5.23
N GLU A 194 -16.13 0.92 5.82
CA GLU A 194 -17.51 1.38 5.97
C GLU A 194 -17.60 2.70 6.77
N ALA A 195 -16.77 2.86 7.82
CA ALA A 195 -16.74 4.07 8.65
C ALA A 195 -16.02 5.25 8.00
N SER A 196 -14.99 5.01 7.17
CA SER A 196 -14.28 6.06 6.42
C SER A 196 -15.01 6.50 5.15
N GLY A 197 -16.09 5.81 4.76
CA GLY A 197 -16.78 6.04 3.48
C GLY A 197 -15.98 5.57 2.26
N THR A 198 -15.06 4.62 2.47
CA THR A 198 -14.22 3.99 1.44
C THR A 198 -14.94 2.75 0.91
N CYS A 199 -15.08 2.65 -0.41
CA CYS A 199 -15.57 1.41 -1.04
C CYS A 199 -14.48 0.34 -0.93
N LEU A 200 -14.86 -0.88 -0.55
CA LEU A 200 -13.93 -1.99 -0.36
C LEU A 200 -14.21 -3.06 -1.41
N GLU A 201 -13.29 -3.23 -2.37
CA GLU A 201 -13.43 -4.23 -3.43
C GLU A 201 -12.57 -5.47 -3.14
N GLY A 202 -13.19 -6.65 -3.19
CA GLY A 202 -12.57 -7.94 -2.87
C GLY A 202 -12.77 -8.40 -1.43
N ASP A 203 -12.07 -9.48 -1.08
CA ASP A 203 -12.18 -10.19 0.19
C ASP A 203 -10.91 -11.00 0.50
N PHE A 204 -10.78 -11.50 1.73
CA PHE A 204 -9.78 -12.53 2.08
C PHE A 204 -10.26 -13.41 3.24
N SER A 205 -9.73 -14.63 3.30
CA SER A 205 -10.09 -15.62 4.32
C SER A 205 -9.18 -15.57 5.55
N SER A 206 -9.59 -16.17 6.67
CA SER A 206 -8.70 -16.40 7.82
C SER A 206 -7.46 -17.22 7.44
N ARG A 207 -7.59 -18.19 6.52
CA ARG A 207 -6.46 -18.95 5.96
C ARG A 207 -5.51 -18.06 5.16
N SER A 208 -6.02 -17.02 4.51
CA SER A 208 -5.21 -16.00 3.83
C SER A 208 -4.43 -15.18 4.86
N VAL A 209 -5.08 -14.71 5.94
CA VAL A 209 -4.42 -14.01 7.05
C VAL A 209 -3.28 -14.84 7.63
N SER A 210 -3.53 -16.10 7.99
CA SER A 210 -2.48 -16.98 8.54
C SER A 210 -1.30 -17.17 7.58
N ARG A 211 -1.54 -17.23 6.27
CA ARG A 211 -0.44 -17.30 5.27
C ARG A 211 0.35 -15.99 5.19
N ILE A 212 -0.31 -14.85 5.23
CA ILE A 212 0.33 -13.52 5.21
C ILE A 212 1.17 -13.30 6.47
N CYS A 213 0.74 -13.81 7.63
CA CYS A 213 1.55 -13.80 8.86
C CYS A 213 2.76 -14.72 8.78
N LEU A 214 2.64 -15.91 8.17
CA LEU A 214 3.78 -16.83 7.97
C LEU A 214 4.80 -16.26 6.95
N GLU A 215 4.30 -15.66 5.88
CA GLU A 215 5.09 -14.91 4.89
C GLU A 215 5.86 -13.74 5.55
N GLY A 216 5.20 -12.99 6.45
CA GLY A 216 5.85 -11.97 7.26
C GLY A 216 6.88 -12.52 8.27
N GLY A 217 6.69 -13.74 8.78
CA GLY A 217 7.67 -14.42 9.63
C GLY A 217 8.96 -14.75 8.88
N ILE A 218 8.83 -15.33 7.67
CA ILE A 218 9.97 -15.61 6.77
C ILE A 218 10.71 -14.32 6.41
N ALA A 219 9.97 -13.24 6.09
CA ALA A 219 10.58 -11.93 5.84
C ALA A 219 11.32 -11.37 7.07
N SER A 220 10.79 -11.57 8.28
CA SER A 220 11.44 -11.16 9.53
C SER A 220 12.71 -11.98 9.80
N GLU A 221 12.75 -13.27 9.48
CA GLU A 221 13.96 -14.10 9.61
C GLU A 221 15.05 -13.63 8.62
N ILE A 222 14.68 -13.31 7.38
CA ILE A 222 15.59 -12.72 6.38
C ILE A 222 16.13 -11.35 6.86
N GLN A 223 15.26 -10.49 7.42
CA GLN A 223 15.71 -9.19 7.96
C GLN A 223 16.67 -9.37 9.15
N ILE A 224 16.43 -10.34 10.05
CA ILE A 224 17.33 -10.58 11.19
C ILE A 224 18.76 -10.86 10.71
N ALA A 225 18.96 -11.66 9.66
CA ALA A 225 20.29 -11.90 9.08
C ALA A 225 20.90 -10.63 8.47
N ASP A 226 20.11 -9.84 7.72
CA ASP A 226 20.54 -8.59 7.08
C ASP A 226 21.01 -7.54 8.10
N GLU A 227 20.27 -7.37 9.19
CA GLU A 227 20.59 -6.46 10.30
C GLU A 227 21.82 -6.94 11.10
N ILE A 228 21.94 -8.25 11.34
CA ILE A 228 23.13 -8.86 11.98
C ILE A 228 24.38 -8.64 11.12
N SER A 229 24.28 -8.79 9.79
CA SER A 229 25.39 -8.58 8.86
C SER A 229 25.84 -7.11 8.73
N LYS A 230 25.09 -6.17 9.35
CA LYS A 230 25.39 -4.72 9.43
C LYS A 230 25.67 -4.26 10.87
N ALA A 231 25.77 -5.18 11.81
CA ALA A 231 26.00 -4.89 13.22
C ALA A 231 27.49 -4.81 13.54
N SER A 232 27.87 -3.80 14.33
CA SER A 232 29.21 -3.65 14.92
C SER A 232 29.42 -4.55 16.17
N SER A 233 28.33 -4.89 16.86
CA SER A 233 28.34 -5.74 18.05
C SER A 233 26.94 -6.25 18.40
N ILE A 234 26.90 -7.38 19.12
CA ILE A 234 25.66 -8.06 19.53
C ILE A 234 25.73 -8.41 21.02
N THR A 235 24.62 -8.23 21.74
CA THR A 235 24.42 -8.83 23.07
C THR A 235 23.12 -9.61 23.10
N ILE A 236 23.17 -10.88 23.51
CA ILE A 236 22.01 -11.77 23.47
C ILE A 236 21.34 -11.89 24.83
N SER A 237 20.06 -12.27 24.83
CA SER A 237 19.37 -12.72 26.03
C SER A 237 18.40 -13.85 25.74
N GLY A 238 18.24 -14.72 26.75
CA GLY A 238 17.31 -15.83 26.72
C GLY A 238 16.47 -15.86 28.01
N ASP A 239 15.19 -16.19 27.88
CA ASP A 239 14.32 -16.50 29.01
C ASP A 239 13.56 -17.81 28.76
N GLY A 240 13.38 -18.60 29.81
CA GLY A 240 12.88 -19.97 29.76
C GLY A 240 11.64 -20.16 30.61
N THR A 241 10.55 -20.68 30.02
CA THR A 241 9.27 -20.88 30.72
C THR A 241 8.62 -22.22 30.36
N SER A 242 7.71 -22.70 31.21
CA SER A 242 7.03 -23.98 31.01
C SER A 242 5.52 -23.77 30.83
N HIS A 243 4.96 -24.23 29.71
CA HIS A 243 3.52 -24.21 29.43
C HIS A 243 3.04 -25.61 29.06
N LYS A 244 2.05 -26.13 29.81
CA LYS A 244 1.44 -27.47 29.61
C LYS A 244 2.47 -28.61 29.52
N ASN A 245 3.46 -28.60 30.41
CA ASN A 245 4.59 -29.55 30.48
C ASN A 245 5.59 -29.48 29.31
N THR A 246 5.43 -28.56 28.36
CA THR A 246 6.45 -28.22 27.36
C THR A 246 7.25 -27.02 27.84
N ASN A 247 8.57 -27.06 27.73
CA ASN A 247 9.42 -25.90 27.97
C ASN A 247 9.55 -25.07 26.69
N TYR A 248 9.65 -23.76 26.83
CA TYR A 248 9.80 -22.81 25.74
C TYR A 248 10.90 -21.81 26.08
N GLU A 249 11.76 -21.54 25.11
CA GLU A 249 12.82 -20.54 25.20
C GLU A 249 12.53 -19.39 24.24
N SER A 250 12.49 -18.18 24.80
CA SER A 250 12.42 -16.92 24.05
C SER A 250 13.82 -16.37 23.87
N ARG A 251 14.21 -16.04 22.63
CA ARG A 251 15.57 -15.53 22.34
C ARG A 251 15.52 -14.12 21.75
N HIS A 252 16.45 -13.28 22.16
CA HIS A 252 16.59 -11.91 21.68
C HIS A 252 18.07 -11.55 21.46
N ALA A 253 18.33 -10.66 20.51
CA ALA A 253 19.61 -10.00 20.34
C ALA A 253 19.41 -8.48 20.33
N ASN A 254 20.18 -7.74 21.13
CA ASN A 254 20.35 -6.30 20.94
C ASN A 254 21.60 -6.11 20.08
N ILE A 255 21.43 -5.49 18.92
CA ILE A 255 22.52 -5.18 18.00
C ILE A 255 22.84 -3.69 18.08
N ILE A 256 24.10 -3.33 17.84
CA ILE A 256 24.51 -1.94 17.62
C ILE A 256 24.97 -1.81 16.16
N SER A 257 24.31 -0.97 15.37
CA SER A 257 24.69 -0.72 13.97
C SER A 257 26.05 -0.02 13.85
N GLU A 258 26.62 0.06 12.65
CA GLU A 258 27.79 0.92 12.38
C GLU A 258 27.51 2.41 12.68
N THR A 259 26.25 2.85 12.60
CA THR A 259 25.83 4.23 12.96
C THR A 259 25.70 4.44 14.48
N GLY A 260 25.87 3.40 15.30
CA GLY A 260 25.74 3.46 16.75
C GLY A 260 24.30 3.40 17.27
N GLU A 261 23.32 3.11 16.41
CA GLU A 261 21.93 2.87 16.81
C GLU A 261 21.79 1.49 17.46
N ASN A 262 20.91 1.38 18.46
CA ASN A 262 20.68 0.15 19.21
C ASN A 262 19.29 -0.41 18.89
N HIS A 263 19.24 -1.61 18.33
CA HIS A 263 18.01 -2.28 17.88
C HIS A 263 17.84 -3.63 18.56
N THR A 264 16.65 -3.91 19.11
CA THR A 264 16.33 -5.20 19.74
C THR A 264 15.60 -6.12 18.76
N LEU A 265 16.30 -7.14 18.27
CA LEU A 265 15.75 -8.23 17.45
C LEU A 265 15.16 -9.33 18.34
N PHE A 266 13.91 -9.70 18.07
CA PHE A 266 13.28 -10.89 18.64
C PHE A 266 13.55 -12.09 17.72
N LEU A 267 14.25 -13.10 18.23
CA LEU A 267 14.71 -14.26 17.47
C LEU A 267 13.77 -15.47 17.62
N GLY A 268 12.50 -15.20 17.94
CA GLY A 268 11.46 -16.22 18.08
C GLY A 268 11.40 -16.91 19.45
N ILE A 269 10.44 -17.83 19.54
CA ILE A 269 10.24 -18.76 20.67
C ILE A 269 10.25 -20.18 20.14
N SER A 270 11.12 -21.03 20.69
CA SER A 270 11.20 -22.47 20.33
C SER A 270 10.87 -23.34 21.54
N PRO A 271 10.24 -24.52 21.38
CA PRO A 271 10.18 -25.50 22.46
C PRO A 271 11.59 -26.03 22.78
N ALA A 272 11.89 -26.24 24.06
CA ALA A 272 13.15 -26.81 24.53
C ALA A 272 12.93 -28.25 25.04
N VAL A 273 13.70 -29.20 24.51
CA VAL A 273 13.57 -30.64 24.85
C VAL A 273 14.08 -30.90 26.27
N ASN A 274 15.17 -30.25 26.67
CA ASN A 274 15.67 -30.21 28.04
C ASN A 274 16.38 -28.87 28.32
N HIS A 275 16.72 -28.62 29.58
CA HIS A 275 17.39 -27.38 30.05
C HIS A 275 18.89 -27.57 30.26
N THR A 276 19.58 -28.33 29.40
CA THR A 276 21.04 -28.46 29.47
C THR A 276 21.74 -27.38 28.64
N SER A 277 22.88 -26.91 29.13
CA SER A 277 23.67 -25.85 28.47
C SER A 277 24.10 -26.23 27.06
N GLU A 278 24.38 -27.51 26.83
CA GLU A 278 24.76 -28.04 25.52
C GLU A 278 23.62 -27.97 24.51
N GLU A 279 22.40 -28.37 24.87
CA GLU A 279 21.24 -28.30 23.97
C GLU A 279 20.78 -26.86 23.76
N GLN A 280 20.96 -25.99 24.75
CA GLN A 280 20.73 -24.55 24.59
C GLN A 280 21.74 -23.91 23.63
N LEU A 281 23.01 -24.31 23.70
CA LEU A 281 24.04 -23.91 22.73
C LEU A 281 23.70 -24.41 21.32
N ALA A 282 23.28 -25.67 21.18
CA ALA A 282 22.83 -26.24 19.91
C ALA A 282 21.60 -25.51 19.35
N GLY A 283 20.63 -25.15 20.21
CA GLY A 283 19.46 -24.35 19.85
C GLY A 283 19.80 -22.93 19.39
N TRP A 284 20.79 -22.28 20.01
CA TRP A 284 21.35 -21.00 19.53
C TRP A 284 22.03 -21.16 18.17
N ARG A 285 22.89 -22.18 18.01
CA ARG A 285 23.59 -22.45 16.75
C ARG A 285 22.63 -22.73 15.59
N HIS A 286 21.72 -23.69 15.75
CA HIS A 286 20.73 -24.07 14.73
C HIS A 286 19.85 -22.88 14.32
N LEU A 287 19.44 -22.03 15.26
CA LEU A 287 18.63 -20.84 14.96
C LEU A 287 19.38 -19.86 14.05
N VAL A 288 20.66 -19.60 14.34
CA VAL A 288 21.52 -18.69 13.56
C VAL A 288 21.86 -19.31 12.20
N GLU A 289 22.20 -20.60 12.13
CA GLU A 289 22.42 -21.33 10.89
C GLU A 289 21.18 -21.32 9.97
N HIS A 290 19.97 -21.54 10.52
CA HIS A 290 18.70 -21.47 9.78
C HIS A 290 18.45 -20.07 9.20
N VAL A 291 18.57 -19.03 10.04
CA VAL A 291 18.35 -17.63 9.66
C VAL A 291 19.29 -17.20 8.53
N PHE A 292 20.59 -17.49 8.65
CA PHE A 292 21.57 -17.18 7.61
C PHE A 292 21.40 -18.03 6.35
N LYS A 293 21.02 -19.31 6.48
CA LYS A 293 20.69 -20.16 5.32
C LYS A 293 19.53 -19.55 4.53
N LEU A 294 18.43 -19.18 5.19
CA LEU A 294 17.26 -18.58 4.55
C LEU A 294 17.60 -17.25 3.85
N PHE A 295 18.39 -16.40 4.48
CA PHE A 295 18.88 -15.15 3.89
C PHE A 295 19.74 -15.39 2.64
N ASN A 296 20.65 -16.37 2.68
CA ASN A 296 21.50 -16.73 1.54
C ASN A 296 20.71 -17.38 0.39
N GLU A 297 19.70 -18.21 0.70
CA GLU A 297 18.77 -18.77 -0.30
C GLU A 297 17.91 -17.67 -0.94
N TYR A 298 17.42 -16.71 -0.16
CA TYR A 298 16.71 -15.53 -0.66
C TYR A 298 17.60 -14.68 -1.58
N ASN A 299 18.80 -14.29 -1.14
CA ASN A 299 19.70 -13.46 -1.93
C ASN A 299 20.06 -14.12 -3.27
N LYS A 300 20.38 -15.42 -3.27
CA LYS A 300 20.66 -16.19 -4.50
C LYS A 300 19.46 -16.32 -5.43
N SER A 301 18.23 -16.21 -4.93
CA SER A 301 17.01 -16.18 -5.74
C SER A 301 16.75 -14.83 -6.42
N VAL A 302 17.35 -13.75 -5.90
CA VAL A 302 17.27 -12.39 -6.45
C VAL A 302 18.45 -12.10 -7.38
N ASP A 303 19.66 -12.45 -6.94
CA ASP A 303 20.90 -12.37 -7.71
C ASP A 303 21.74 -13.66 -7.50
N PRO A 304 21.87 -14.53 -8.52
CA PRO A 304 22.68 -15.74 -8.45
C PRO A 304 24.18 -15.49 -8.17
N ALA A 305 24.68 -14.26 -8.36
CA ALA A 305 26.05 -13.86 -8.03
C ALA A 305 26.21 -13.28 -6.61
N ALA A 306 25.14 -13.20 -5.82
CA ALA A 306 25.19 -12.66 -4.47
C ALA A 306 26.14 -13.43 -3.55
N ALA A 307 26.96 -12.68 -2.81
CA ALA A 307 27.89 -13.23 -1.82
C ALA A 307 27.14 -13.98 -0.70
N ILE A 308 27.73 -15.07 -0.22
CA ILE A 308 27.21 -15.86 0.90
C ILE A 308 27.62 -15.17 2.20
N SER A 309 26.66 -14.80 3.04
CA SER A 309 26.92 -14.30 4.38
C SER A 309 27.09 -15.46 5.36
N ASP A 310 28.16 -15.43 6.15
CA ASP A 310 28.52 -16.53 7.06
C ASP A 310 27.85 -16.38 8.42
N PHE A 311 27.11 -17.40 8.85
CA PHE A 311 26.44 -17.44 10.14
C PHE A 311 27.38 -17.27 11.35
N ARG A 312 28.67 -17.60 11.20
CA ARG A 312 29.71 -17.41 12.23
C ARG A 312 29.90 -15.94 12.61
N ILE A 313 29.53 -14.98 11.75
CA ILE A 313 29.61 -13.55 12.03
C ILE A 313 28.81 -13.15 13.29
N PHE A 314 27.67 -13.81 13.54
CA PHE A 314 26.86 -13.59 14.75
C PHE A 314 27.65 -13.85 16.04
N PHE A 315 28.52 -14.86 16.00
CA PHE A 315 29.38 -15.24 17.12
C PHE A 315 30.64 -14.36 17.18
N GLU A 316 31.26 -14.00 16.05
CA GLU A 316 32.35 -12.99 15.99
C GLU A 316 31.94 -11.67 16.67
N LEU A 317 30.72 -11.20 16.40
CA LEU A 317 30.15 -9.95 16.93
C LEU A 317 29.64 -10.04 18.37
N LEU A 318 29.61 -11.23 18.99
CA LEU A 318 28.99 -11.45 20.30
C LEU A 318 29.83 -10.85 21.44
N LYS A 319 29.34 -9.78 22.06
CA LYS A 319 29.98 -9.04 23.15
C LYS A 319 29.40 -9.31 24.55
N GLY A 320 28.33 -10.10 24.65
CA GLY A 320 27.81 -10.52 25.94
C GLY A 320 26.47 -11.27 25.91
N MET A 321 26.09 -11.77 27.09
CA MET A 321 24.88 -12.57 27.31
C MET A 321 24.18 -12.16 28.62
N ASN A 322 22.86 -11.97 28.58
CA ASN A 322 22.02 -11.77 29.77
C ASN A 322 21.05 -12.96 29.94
N THR A 323 21.19 -13.69 31.04
CA THR A 323 20.39 -14.88 31.39
C THR A 323 20.09 -14.92 32.89
N ASP A 324 19.44 -15.98 33.39
CA ASP A 324 19.25 -16.16 34.83
C ASP A 324 20.56 -16.54 35.56
N HIS A 325 20.51 -16.81 36.86
CA HIS A 325 21.70 -17.07 37.70
C HIS A 325 22.02 -18.57 37.91
N ALA A 326 21.34 -19.50 37.22
CA ALA A 326 21.53 -20.94 37.37
C ALA A 326 22.90 -21.43 36.82
N GLU A 327 23.33 -22.62 37.25
CA GLU A 327 24.66 -23.14 36.89
C GLU A 327 24.72 -23.62 35.42
N ASP A 328 23.60 -24.08 34.89
CA ASP A 328 23.38 -24.34 33.46
C ASP A 328 23.50 -23.05 32.63
N GLN A 329 22.89 -21.93 33.05
CA GLN A 329 23.05 -20.64 32.36
C GLN A 329 24.50 -20.10 32.42
N LYS A 330 25.19 -20.26 33.54
CA LYS A 330 26.63 -19.94 33.66
C LYS A 330 27.53 -20.86 32.83
N LYS A 331 27.11 -22.11 32.60
CA LYS A 331 27.83 -23.06 31.74
C LYS A 331 27.57 -22.74 30.27
N LEU A 332 26.34 -22.41 29.89
CA LEU A 332 25.96 -21.91 28.56
C LEU A 332 26.73 -20.65 28.18
N ALA A 333 26.83 -19.67 29.08
CA ALA A 333 27.62 -18.45 28.84
C ALA A 333 29.10 -18.74 28.55
N ARG A 334 29.71 -19.71 29.24
CA ARG A 334 31.09 -20.16 28.99
C ARG A 334 31.24 -20.94 27.68
N LEU A 335 30.25 -21.78 27.34
CA LEU A 335 30.22 -22.50 26.06
C LEU A 335 30.08 -21.55 24.87
N LEU A 336 29.22 -20.53 24.98
CA LEU A 336 29.05 -19.48 23.97
C LEU A 336 30.32 -18.65 23.79
N GLN A 337 31.00 -18.29 24.88
CA GLN A 337 32.30 -17.61 24.80
C GLN A 337 33.33 -18.48 24.08
N ALA A 338 33.46 -19.76 24.46
CA ALA A 338 34.39 -20.68 23.79
C ALA A 338 34.05 -20.91 22.30
N MET A 339 32.77 -20.97 21.94
CA MET A 339 32.30 -21.08 20.55
C MET A 339 32.61 -19.81 19.75
N LYS A 340 32.34 -18.63 20.30
CA LYS A 340 32.75 -17.32 19.73
C LYS A 340 34.25 -17.31 19.47
N ASP A 341 35.06 -17.63 20.48
CA ASP A 341 36.50 -17.48 20.40
C ASP A 341 37.09 -18.50 19.38
N ALA A 342 36.54 -19.71 19.32
CA ALA A 342 36.88 -20.68 18.27
C ALA A 342 36.57 -20.16 16.87
N TYR A 343 35.31 -19.75 16.60
CA TYR A 343 34.91 -19.23 15.30
C TYR A 343 35.68 -17.97 14.91
N GLU A 344 36.03 -17.08 15.84
CA GLU A 344 36.80 -15.87 15.53
C GLU A 344 38.24 -16.21 15.09
N ARG A 345 38.93 -17.16 15.73
CA ARG A 345 40.27 -17.59 15.28
C ARG A 345 40.19 -18.36 13.96
N GLU A 346 39.17 -19.19 13.77
CA GLU A 346 38.95 -19.91 12.51
C GLU A 346 38.72 -18.94 11.34
N ARG A 347 37.77 -18.01 11.47
CA ARG A 347 37.43 -16.96 10.49
C ARG A 347 38.59 -16.00 10.22
N ARG A 348 39.42 -15.73 11.22
CA ARG A 348 40.68 -14.97 11.07
C ARG A 348 41.69 -15.74 10.22
N GLY A 349 41.77 -17.06 10.38
CA GLY A 349 42.56 -17.94 9.52
C GLY A 349 42.10 -17.97 8.07
N GLU A 350 40.78 -18.06 7.85
CA GLU A 350 40.20 -18.00 6.50
C GLU A 350 40.59 -16.70 5.79
N LYS A 351 40.39 -15.54 6.44
CA LYS A 351 40.77 -14.22 5.91
C LYS A 351 42.26 -14.11 5.57
N ILE A 352 43.13 -14.83 6.29
CA ILE A 352 44.57 -14.92 5.98
C ILE A 352 44.78 -15.75 4.71
N VAL A 353 44.16 -16.93 4.60
CA VAL A 353 44.27 -17.81 3.42
C VAL A 353 43.69 -17.14 2.17
N GLU A 354 42.56 -16.44 2.28
CA GLU A 354 41.97 -15.61 1.21
C GLU A 354 42.88 -14.46 0.74
N SER A 355 43.83 -14.02 1.58
CA SER A 355 44.78 -12.93 1.27
C SER A 355 46.16 -13.40 0.79
N MET A 356 46.47 -14.69 0.92
CA MET A 356 47.75 -15.28 0.47
C MET A 356 47.82 -15.36 -1.05
N ASP A 357 49.03 -15.27 -1.60
CA ASP A 357 49.23 -15.61 -3.02
C ASP A 357 49.20 -17.14 -3.24
N LEU A 358 49.01 -17.55 -4.50
CA LEU A 358 48.87 -18.97 -4.85
C LEU A 358 50.14 -19.79 -4.56
N ALA A 359 51.32 -19.19 -4.60
CA ALA A 359 52.60 -19.84 -4.32
C ALA A 359 52.87 -19.97 -2.80
N GLU A 360 52.36 -19.06 -1.98
CA GLU A 360 52.36 -19.19 -0.51
C GLU A 360 51.27 -20.17 -0.03
N MET A 361 50.08 -20.12 -0.61
CA MET A 361 48.93 -20.94 -0.19
C MET A 361 49.12 -22.44 -0.52
N LEU A 362 49.57 -22.77 -1.74
CA LEU A 362 49.64 -24.18 -2.20
C LEU A 362 50.49 -25.10 -1.29
N PRO A 363 51.72 -24.73 -0.87
CA PRO A 363 52.51 -25.56 0.04
C PRO A 363 51.80 -25.83 1.38
N ILE A 364 51.07 -24.85 1.90
CA ILE A 364 50.38 -24.95 3.19
C ILE A 364 49.18 -25.91 3.08
N LEU A 365 48.38 -25.79 2.01
CA LEU A 365 47.27 -26.72 1.73
C LEU A 365 47.77 -28.14 1.46
N CYS A 366 48.82 -28.29 0.65
CA CYS A 366 49.44 -29.60 0.40
C CYS A 366 49.94 -30.25 1.71
N GLN A 367 50.50 -29.47 2.65
CA GLN A 367 50.90 -30.00 3.96
C GLN A 367 49.68 -30.40 4.81
N ALA A 368 48.58 -29.65 4.77
CA ALA A 368 47.34 -29.99 5.47
C ALA A 368 46.73 -31.30 4.96
N SER A 369 46.57 -31.47 3.64
CA SER A 369 46.12 -32.75 3.05
C SER A 369 47.12 -33.89 3.30
N THR A 370 48.43 -33.64 3.32
CA THR A 370 49.44 -34.64 3.71
C THR A 370 49.25 -35.11 5.16
N ASN A 371 48.93 -34.19 6.08
CA ASN A 371 48.63 -34.52 7.46
C ASN A 371 47.29 -35.28 7.58
N ALA A 372 46.29 -34.96 6.75
CA ALA A 372 45.01 -35.67 6.69
C ALA A 372 45.19 -37.13 6.21
N MET A 373 45.90 -37.35 5.10
CA MET A 373 46.27 -38.69 4.62
C MET A 373 47.03 -39.49 5.68
N THR A 374 47.99 -38.85 6.37
CA THR A 374 48.74 -39.49 7.46
C THR A 374 47.82 -39.89 8.63
N THR A 375 46.84 -39.04 8.96
CA THR A 375 45.87 -39.29 10.04
C THR A 375 44.89 -40.41 9.69
N ALA A 376 44.56 -40.60 8.41
CA ALA A 376 43.74 -41.71 7.92
C ALA A 376 44.47 -43.07 7.93
N GLY A 377 45.78 -43.11 8.20
CA GLY A 377 46.59 -44.33 8.18
C GLY A 377 47.62 -44.40 7.05
N GLY A 378 47.71 -43.36 6.21
CA GLY A 378 48.61 -43.28 5.07
C GLY A 378 47.87 -43.32 3.72
N PRO A 379 48.59 -43.21 2.59
CA PRO A 379 47.98 -43.08 1.26
C PRO A 379 47.08 -44.27 0.87
N ASP A 380 47.47 -45.49 1.22
CA ASP A 380 46.69 -46.69 0.86
C ASP A 380 45.34 -46.70 1.60
N ALA A 381 45.35 -46.48 2.92
CA ALA A 381 44.14 -46.37 3.73
C ALA A 381 43.26 -45.16 3.32
N TRP A 382 43.88 -44.05 2.91
CA TRP A 382 43.15 -42.91 2.35
C TRP A 382 42.43 -43.26 1.03
N ASN A 383 43.07 -44.01 0.16
CA ASN A 383 42.48 -44.45 -1.12
C ASN A 383 41.37 -45.51 -0.95
N GLU A 384 41.26 -46.14 0.22
CA GLU A 384 40.16 -47.04 0.58
C GLU A 384 38.91 -46.30 1.12
N LEU A 385 39.02 -45.02 1.49
CA LEU A 385 37.91 -44.17 1.93
C LEU A 385 37.02 -43.74 0.76
N SER A 386 35.72 -43.51 1.03
CA SER A 386 34.81 -42.94 0.04
C SER A 386 35.18 -41.49 -0.33
N GLU A 387 34.71 -41.01 -1.48
CA GLU A 387 34.89 -39.60 -1.89
C GLU A 387 34.31 -38.63 -0.83
N GLU A 388 33.20 -39.00 -0.19
CA GLU A 388 32.52 -38.24 0.87
C GLU A 388 33.36 -38.20 2.16
N GLU A 389 34.04 -39.29 2.51
CA GLU A 389 34.94 -39.38 3.66
C GLU A 389 36.24 -38.60 3.41
N GLN A 390 36.80 -38.69 2.20
CA GLN A 390 37.97 -37.91 1.78
C GLN A 390 37.67 -36.40 1.73
N GLU A 391 36.49 -36.00 1.27
CA GLU A 391 36.04 -34.60 1.31
C GLU A 391 35.89 -34.11 2.76
N ALA A 392 35.23 -34.89 3.62
CA ALA A 392 35.05 -34.54 5.04
C ALA A 392 36.39 -34.39 5.79
N LEU A 393 37.38 -35.25 5.51
CA LEU A 393 38.72 -35.15 6.10
C LEU A 393 39.52 -33.95 5.55
N ASN A 394 39.44 -33.65 4.25
CA ASN A 394 40.08 -32.46 3.68
C ASN A 394 39.46 -31.17 4.22
N LEU A 395 38.12 -31.09 4.29
CA LEU A 395 37.39 -29.95 4.85
C LEU A 395 37.80 -29.73 6.32
N LYS A 396 37.85 -30.80 7.13
CA LYS A 396 38.35 -30.73 8.50
C LYS A 396 39.80 -30.21 8.54
N ALA A 397 40.70 -30.73 7.71
CA ALA A 397 42.10 -30.30 7.69
C ALA A 397 42.26 -28.82 7.30
N TYR A 398 41.36 -28.29 6.45
CA TYR A 398 41.28 -26.86 6.14
C TYR A 398 40.82 -26.03 7.36
N HIS A 399 39.79 -26.46 8.09
CA HIS A 399 39.34 -25.79 9.32
C HIS A 399 40.40 -25.83 10.45
N ASP A 400 41.07 -26.97 10.63
CA ASP A 400 42.20 -27.13 11.56
C ASP A 400 43.36 -26.19 11.18
N LEU A 401 43.69 -26.09 9.89
CA LEU A 401 44.70 -25.15 9.37
C LEU A 401 44.32 -23.68 9.63
N CYS A 402 43.09 -23.28 9.31
CA CYS A 402 42.61 -21.91 9.52
C CYS A 402 42.67 -21.57 11.02
N THR A 403 42.24 -22.48 11.89
CA THR A 403 42.34 -22.32 13.35
C THR A 403 43.79 -22.10 13.80
N ILE A 404 44.78 -22.79 13.21
CA ILE A 404 46.21 -22.58 13.51
C ILE A 404 46.70 -21.21 13.01
N LEU A 405 46.37 -20.83 11.77
CA LEU A 405 46.80 -19.55 11.17
C LEU A 405 46.21 -18.34 11.89
N GLY A 406 44.89 -18.35 12.13
CA GLY A 406 44.23 -17.24 12.81
C GLY A 406 44.55 -17.19 14.30
N LYS A 407 44.86 -18.33 14.95
CA LYS A 407 45.45 -18.30 16.29
C LYS A 407 46.84 -17.64 16.28
N LYS A 408 47.71 -17.97 15.32
CA LYS A 408 49.05 -17.36 15.22
C LYS A 408 48.97 -15.84 15.01
N ASP A 409 48.03 -15.38 14.18
CA ASP A 409 47.75 -13.96 13.99
C ASP A 409 47.21 -13.31 15.27
N TYR A 410 46.17 -13.89 15.89
CA TYR A 410 45.65 -13.44 17.19
C TYR A 410 46.76 -13.35 18.25
N ASP A 411 47.62 -14.36 18.38
CA ASP A 411 48.71 -14.39 19.35
C ASP A 411 49.73 -13.27 19.10
N SER A 412 49.83 -12.74 17.87
CA SER A 412 50.68 -11.58 17.52
C SER A 412 50.06 -10.20 17.81
N MET A 413 48.74 -10.12 18.02
CA MET A 413 48.02 -8.85 18.28
C MET A 413 48.42 -8.20 19.61
N SER A 414 48.17 -6.88 19.77
CA SER A 414 48.40 -6.21 21.05
C SER A 414 47.39 -6.63 22.12
N ASP A 415 47.76 -6.50 23.40
CA ASP A 415 46.87 -6.79 24.53
C ASP A 415 45.56 -5.97 24.49
N THR A 416 45.57 -4.78 23.90
CA THR A 416 44.38 -3.92 23.75
C THR A 416 43.41 -4.51 22.72
N ASP A 417 43.94 -4.99 21.60
CA ASP A 417 43.14 -5.54 20.50
C ASP A 417 42.63 -6.93 20.90
N LYS A 418 43.47 -7.76 21.52
CA LYS A 418 43.10 -9.04 22.14
C LYS A 418 41.92 -8.89 23.10
N ARG A 419 41.97 -7.91 24.01
CA ARG A 419 40.85 -7.59 24.93
C ARG A 419 39.57 -7.15 24.22
N THR A 420 39.67 -6.56 23.03
CA THR A 420 38.53 -6.08 22.24
C THR A 420 37.89 -7.21 21.42
N VAL A 421 38.71 -8.11 20.89
CA VAL A 421 38.29 -9.38 20.28
C VAL A 421 37.60 -10.24 21.33
N ASP A 422 38.26 -10.51 22.46
CA ASP A 422 37.79 -11.43 23.51
C ASP A 422 36.77 -10.81 24.47
N PHE A 423 36.34 -9.56 24.24
CA PHE A 423 35.34 -8.91 25.08
C PHE A 423 34.02 -9.68 25.05
N PHE A 424 33.70 -10.34 26.16
CA PHE A 424 32.45 -11.02 26.40
C PHE A 424 32.02 -10.83 27.86
N VAL A 425 30.84 -10.24 28.08
CA VAL A 425 30.30 -10.01 29.43
C VAL A 425 29.03 -10.84 29.65
N TRP A 426 29.06 -11.73 30.64
CA TRP A 426 27.84 -12.37 31.16
C TRP A 426 27.21 -11.55 32.29
N ALA A 427 25.91 -11.30 32.17
CA ALA A 427 25.07 -10.69 33.20
C ALA A 427 23.99 -11.67 33.65
N GLY A 428 23.95 -11.97 34.95
CA GLY A 428 22.84 -12.75 35.54
C GLY A 428 21.65 -11.85 35.93
N CYS A 429 20.45 -12.42 35.90
CA CYS A 429 19.16 -11.75 36.12
C CYS A 429 19.09 -10.92 37.43
N CYS A 430 18.72 -9.64 37.30
CA CYS A 430 18.68 -8.69 38.41
C CYS A 430 17.57 -8.95 39.44
N MET A 431 16.44 -9.57 39.08
CA MET A 431 15.35 -9.83 40.03
C MET A 431 15.79 -10.79 41.15
N HIS A 432 16.63 -11.77 40.84
CA HIS A 432 17.23 -12.67 41.82
C HIS A 432 18.29 -12.00 42.71
N LYS A 433 18.81 -10.80 42.34
CA LYS A 433 19.79 -10.05 43.15
C LYS A 433 19.15 -9.39 44.37
N GLU A 434 17.91 -8.87 44.27
CA GLU A 434 17.17 -8.40 45.45
C GLU A 434 16.98 -9.56 46.44
N LEU A 435 16.61 -10.75 45.94
CA LEU A 435 16.43 -11.94 46.76
C LEU A 435 17.73 -12.38 47.46
N ASN A 436 18.82 -12.45 46.70
CA ASN A 436 20.13 -12.83 47.20
C ASN A 436 20.69 -11.79 48.20
N SER A 437 20.33 -10.50 48.08
CA SER A 437 20.68 -9.48 49.07
C SER A 437 20.09 -9.78 50.46
N VAL A 438 18.84 -10.26 50.51
CA VAL A 438 18.18 -10.64 51.78
C VAL A 438 18.78 -11.93 52.35
N LYS A 439 19.10 -12.92 51.48
CA LYS A 439 19.81 -14.14 51.88
C LYS A 439 21.19 -13.82 52.45
N GLY A 440 21.98 -12.98 51.76
CA GLY A 440 23.30 -12.53 52.20
C GLY A 440 23.26 -11.69 53.47
N GLY A 441 22.30 -10.78 53.59
CA GLY A 441 22.05 -9.98 54.81
C GLY A 441 21.72 -10.86 56.01
N ASN A 442 20.87 -11.88 55.84
CA ASN A 442 20.58 -12.84 56.90
C ASN A 442 21.82 -13.67 57.31
N VAL A 443 22.64 -14.12 56.35
CA VAL A 443 23.91 -14.81 56.64
C VAL A 443 24.88 -13.90 57.40
N ARG A 444 25.06 -12.65 56.96
CA ARG A 444 25.92 -11.66 57.63
C ARG A 444 25.42 -11.30 59.03
N MET A 445 24.11 -11.18 59.22
CA MET A 445 23.52 -10.93 60.54
C MET A 445 23.71 -12.12 61.51
N ILE A 446 23.62 -13.36 61.00
CA ILE A 446 23.92 -14.56 61.79
C ILE A 446 25.40 -14.61 62.20
N ALA A 447 26.31 -14.32 61.26
CA ALA A 447 27.74 -14.24 61.54
C ALA A 447 28.05 -13.12 62.56
N TRP A 448 27.48 -11.93 62.36
CA TRP A 448 27.69 -10.76 63.23
C TRP A 448 27.32 -11.02 64.69
N TRP A 449 26.23 -11.75 64.97
CA TRP A 449 25.89 -12.14 66.36
C TRP A 449 27.00 -12.97 67.01
N ALA A 450 27.56 -13.96 66.29
CA ALA A 450 28.66 -14.77 66.79
C ALA A 450 29.97 -13.97 66.92
N GLU A 451 30.32 -13.19 65.89
CA GLU A 451 31.51 -12.32 65.85
C GLU A 451 31.55 -11.30 67.00
N ASN A 452 30.38 -10.82 67.46
CA ASN A 452 30.25 -9.82 68.52
C ASN A 452 29.86 -10.42 69.88
N ASN A 453 29.82 -11.75 70.01
CA ASN A 453 29.39 -12.48 71.22
C ASN A 453 27.97 -12.11 71.72
N ILE A 454 27.09 -11.69 70.81
CA ILE A 454 25.70 -11.31 71.11
C ILE A 454 24.79 -12.53 70.93
N THR A 455 23.89 -12.78 71.88
CA THR A 455 22.93 -13.87 71.79
C THR A 455 21.96 -13.67 70.62
N GLY A 456 22.16 -14.43 69.54
CA GLY A 456 21.26 -14.43 68.39
C GLY A 456 19.87 -15.02 68.70
N PRO A 457 18.88 -14.88 67.80
CA PRO A 457 17.53 -15.37 68.01
C PRO A 457 17.46 -16.87 68.24
N ILE A 458 16.51 -17.29 69.08
CA ILE A 458 16.29 -18.70 69.43
C ILE A 458 15.96 -19.53 68.17
N LYS A 459 16.63 -20.67 68.03
CA LYS A 459 16.36 -21.66 66.97
C LYS A 459 15.07 -22.40 67.26
N LEU A 460 14.08 -22.29 66.38
CA LEU A 460 12.79 -22.98 66.53
C LEU A 460 12.85 -24.33 65.81
N MET A 461 13.32 -25.33 66.56
CA MET A 461 13.36 -26.73 66.14
C MET A 461 11.95 -27.24 65.80
N ASN A 462 11.83 -28.10 64.77
CA ASN A 462 10.62 -28.90 64.63
C ASN A 462 10.60 -30.03 65.68
N ARG A 463 9.49 -30.76 65.80
CA ARG A 463 9.33 -31.84 66.80
C ARG A 463 10.47 -32.85 66.77
N ASP A 464 10.90 -33.24 65.58
CA ASP A 464 11.86 -34.33 65.39
C ASP A 464 13.30 -33.86 65.66
N ASN A 465 13.66 -32.62 65.27
CA ASN A 465 14.90 -31.96 65.69
C ASN A 465 14.93 -31.71 67.20
N ALA A 466 13.81 -31.37 67.83
CA ALA A 466 13.74 -31.19 69.29
C ALA A 466 13.93 -32.52 70.03
N ALA A 467 13.37 -33.61 69.51
CA ALA A 467 13.62 -34.97 70.02
C ALA A 467 15.11 -35.37 69.86
N ALA A 468 15.69 -35.13 68.68
CA ALA A 468 17.12 -35.38 68.40
C ALA A 468 18.04 -34.51 69.28
N SER A 469 17.72 -33.23 69.47
CA SER A 469 18.50 -32.32 70.34
C SER A 469 18.44 -32.72 71.82
N ARG A 470 17.34 -33.34 72.27
CA ARG A 470 17.20 -33.83 73.65
C ARG A 470 17.86 -35.19 73.87
N ILE A 471 17.54 -36.18 73.02
CA ILE A 471 17.82 -37.61 73.28
C ILE A 471 18.91 -38.18 72.34
N GLY A 472 19.16 -37.55 71.20
CA GLY A 472 20.13 -38.03 70.21
C GLY A 472 21.59 -37.99 70.67
N ASP A 473 22.44 -38.66 69.87
CA ASP A 473 23.89 -38.60 70.00
C ASP A 473 24.47 -37.21 69.64
N SER A 474 25.80 -37.06 69.72
CA SER A 474 26.48 -35.79 69.44
C SER A 474 26.26 -35.31 68.00
N ALA A 475 26.22 -36.21 67.02
CA ALA A 475 26.03 -35.88 65.61
C ALA A 475 24.57 -35.45 65.34
N ALA A 476 23.60 -36.17 65.90
CA ALA A 476 22.18 -35.84 65.82
C ALA A 476 21.87 -34.50 66.51
N LYS A 477 22.49 -34.22 67.67
CA LYS A 477 22.37 -32.93 68.38
C LYS A 477 22.95 -31.78 67.56
N THR A 478 24.16 -31.95 67.02
CA THR A 478 24.83 -30.96 66.18
C THR A 478 24.00 -30.67 64.93
N ARG A 479 23.62 -31.71 64.17
CA ARG A 479 22.78 -31.61 62.97
C ARG A 479 21.42 -30.97 63.27
N ALA A 480 20.76 -31.34 64.37
CA ALA A 480 19.49 -30.74 64.79
C ALA A 480 19.62 -29.24 65.09
N ALA A 481 20.75 -28.80 65.66
CA ALA A 481 21.06 -27.39 65.84
C ALA A 481 21.38 -26.69 64.50
N GLU A 482 22.14 -27.31 63.60
CA GLU A 482 22.52 -26.73 62.30
C GLU A 482 21.32 -26.49 61.38
N VAL A 483 20.46 -27.50 61.18
CA VAL A 483 19.33 -27.40 60.24
C VAL A 483 18.13 -26.61 60.80
N SER A 484 18.16 -26.24 62.10
CA SER A 484 17.08 -25.50 62.74
C SER A 484 17.26 -23.98 62.60
N GLN A 485 16.32 -23.37 61.88
CA GLN A 485 16.29 -21.94 61.61
C GLN A 485 15.78 -21.11 62.82
N ALA A 486 16.12 -19.82 62.81
CA ALA A 486 15.78 -18.86 63.85
C ALA A 486 15.23 -17.54 63.27
N GLY A 487 14.74 -16.67 64.15
CA GLY A 487 14.46 -15.26 63.85
C GLY A 487 13.48 -15.03 62.69
N GLY A 488 13.73 -13.94 61.93
CA GLY A 488 12.81 -13.45 60.90
C GLY A 488 12.49 -14.48 59.80
N VAL A 489 13.49 -15.20 59.30
CA VAL A 489 13.33 -16.25 58.26
C VAL A 489 12.47 -17.41 58.74
N LYS A 490 12.60 -17.79 60.02
CA LYS A 490 11.76 -18.85 60.60
C LYS A 490 10.34 -18.35 60.86
N LEU A 491 10.17 -17.08 61.25
CA LEU A 491 8.87 -16.44 61.42
C LEU A 491 8.10 -16.33 60.09
N THR A 492 8.73 -15.90 59.00
CA THR A 492 8.11 -15.85 57.66
C THR A 492 7.73 -17.25 57.17
N SER A 493 8.60 -18.25 57.37
CA SER A 493 8.31 -19.65 57.05
C SER A 493 7.10 -20.21 57.82
N LEU A 494 7.00 -19.95 59.13
CA LEU A 494 5.89 -20.42 59.97
C LEU A 494 4.59 -19.67 59.67
N ALA A 495 4.63 -18.34 59.54
CA ALA A 495 3.47 -17.55 59.10
C ALA A 495 2.98 -18.01 57.72
N GLY A 496 3.90 -18.41 56.84
CA GLY A 496 3.61 -19.08 55.59
C GLY A 496 2.83 -20.38 55.73
N ALA A 497 3.33 -21.31 56.54
CA ALA A 497 2.67 -22.58 56.80
C ALA A 497 1.29 -22.44 57.46
N ILE A 498 1.00 -21.30 58.11
CA ILE A 498 -0.32 -20.99 58.69
C ILE A 498 -1.21 -20.29 57.66
N PHE A 499 -0.79 -19.14 57.11
CA PHE A 499 -1.64 -18.25 56.31
C PHE A 499 -1.66 -18.56 54.81
N LYS A 500 -0.76 -19.39 54.29
CA LYS A 500 -0.85 -19.91 52.91
C LYS A 500 -0.18 -21.28 52.83
N HIS A 501 -0.79 -22.24 53.53
CA HIS A 501 -0.39 -23.63 53.52
C HIS A 501 -0.56 -24.27 52.13
N LYS A 502 0.25 -25.28 51.80
CA LYS A 502 0.24 -25.97 50.49
C LYS A 502 -1.04 -26.81 50.26
N ASP A 503 -1.54 -27.41 51.32
CA ASP A 503 -2.88 -28.01 51.39
C ASP A 503 -3.82 -26.90 51.87
N ASP A 504 -4.67 -26.43 50.96
CA ASP A 504 -5.55 -25.28 51.11
C ASP A 504 -6.52 -25.44 52.28
N LYS A 505 -7.06 -26.65 52.48
CA LYS A 505 -7.96 -27.01 53.58
C LYS A 505 -7.33 -26.92 54.98
N LYS A 506 -6.01 -26.76 55.07
CA LYS A 506 -5.28 -26.56 56.33
C LYS A 506 -4.78 -25.12 56.52
N GLY A 507 -4.93 -24.25 55.52
CA GLY A 507 -4.48 -22.86 55.58
C GLY A 507 -5.53 -21.92 56.18
N GLN A 508 -5.08 -20.87 56.87
CA GLN A 508 -5.89 -19.76 57.38
C GLN A 508 -5.89 -18.58 56.39
N HIS A 509 -5.87 -18.86 55.09
CA HIS A 509 -5.67 -17.84 54.05
C HIS A 509 -6.90 -16.93 53.91
N ASP A 510 -8.09 -17.52 53.80
CA ASP A 510 -9.32 -16.74 53.65
C ASP A 510 -9.73 -16.08 54.97
N THR A 511 -9.46 -16.72 56.13
CA THR A 511 -9.54 -16.08 57.46
C THR A 511 -8.72 -14.79 57.52
N LEU A 512 -7.50 -14.78 56.99
CA LEU A 512 -6.66 -13.59 56.91
C LEU A 512 -7.19 -12.55 55.90
N ARG A 513 -7.76 -13.00 54.78
CA ARG A 513 -8.39 -12.12 53.78
C ARG A 513 -9.60 -11.40 54.37
N PHE A 514 -10.51 -12.10 55.02
CA PHE A 514 -11.69 -11.53 55.67
C PHE A 514 -11.28 -10.56 56.79
N PHE A 515 -10.26 -10.89 57.59
CA PHE A 515 -9.72 -9.97 58.60
C PHE A 515 -9.23 -8.65 58.00
N PHE A 516 -8.56 -8.67 56.83
CA PHE A 516 -8.13 -7.43 56.16
C PHE A 516 -9.27 -6.73 55.40
N GLU A 517 -10.24 -7.45 54.85
CA GLU A 517 -11.46 -6.86 54.29
C GLU A 517 -12.22 -6.06 55.35
N ASP A 518 -12.44 -6.65 56.53
CA ASP A 518 -13.06 -6.00 57.70
C ASP A 518 -12.21 -4.84 58.26
N SER A 519 -10.92 -5.08 58.51
CA SER A 519 -10.06 -4.10 59.19
C SER A 519 -9.64 -2.89 58.34
N ILE A 520 -9.53 -3.05 57.01
CA ILE A 520 -8.99 -2.00 56.10
C ILE A 520 -9.72 -1.89 54.76
N GLY A 521 -10.85 -2.59 54.56
CA GLY A 521 -11.72 -2.44 53.39
C GLY A 521 -11.25 -3.11 52.09
N TYR A 522 -10.21 -3.96 52.12
CA TYR A 522 -9.77 -4.69 50.93
C TYR A 522 -8.95 -5.95 51.25
N TYR A 523 -9.03 -6.94 50.36
CA TYR A 523 -8.30 -8.21 50.49
C TYR A 523 -6.78 -8.05 50.45
N ILE A 524 -6.10 -8.56 51.47
CA ILE A 524 -4.66 -8.85 51.43
C ILE A 524 -4.45 -10.36 51.57
N GLY A 525 -4.06 -11.01 50.48
CA GLY A 525 -3.54 -12.37 50.52
C GLY A 525 -2.09 -12.41 51.04
N PHE A 526 -1.79 -13.39 51.90
CA PHE A 526 -0.41 -13.73 52.26
C PHE A 526 0.39 -14.20 51.02
N PRO A 527 1.68 -13.83 50.87
CA PRO A 527 2.52 -14.32 49.76
C PRO A 527 2.67 -15.85 49.77
N ASP A 528 2.89 -16.49 48.61
CA ASP A 528 3.09 -17.95 48.57
C ASP A 528 4.50 -18.38 48.96
N THR A 529 4.74 -18.32 50.25
CA THR A 529 5.97 -18.76 50.90
C THR A 529 6.07 -20.30 51.01
N SER A 530 5.02 -21.04 50.68
CA SER A 530 4.97 -22.51 50.83
C SER A 530 5.46 -23.21 49.56
N ASN A 531 5.03 -22.72 48.40
CA ASN A 531 5.48 -23.20 47.10
C ASN A 531 6.72 -22.43 46.62
N ILE A 532 6.79 -21.10 46.84
CA ILE A 532 7.89 -20.26 46.37
C ILE A 532 8.92 -20.04 47.50
N ARG A 533 9.84 -21.01 47.66
CA ARG A 533 10.91 -20.98 48.67
C ARG A 533 11.73 -19.68 48.65
N SER A 534 11.92 -19.11 47.46
CA SER A 534 12.67 -17.86 47.23
C SER A 534 11.98 -16.63 47.83
N ILE A 535 10.83 -16.21 47.26
CA ILE A 535 10.16 -14.92 47.53
C ILE A 535 9.82 -14.68 49.02
N SER A 536 9.67 -15.75 49.80
CA SER A 536 9.20 -15.74 51.18
C SER A 536 9.88 -14.74 52.14
N ASN A 537 11.15 -14.42 51.93
CA ASN A 537 11.95 -13.67 52.91
C ASN A 537 12.12 -12.18 52.61
N SER A 538 11.97 -11.71 51.36
CA SER A 538 12.14 -10.28 51.01
C SER A 538 10.87 -9.44 51.21
N TRP A 539 9.68 -10.07 51.21
CA TRP A 539 8.40 -9.35 51.18
C TRP A 539 8.17 -8.37 52.36
N ARG A 540 8.82 -8.60 53.50
CA ARG A 540 8.72 -7.73 54.69
C ARG A 540 9.63 -6.50 54.64
N SER A 541 10.61 -6.42 53.72
CA SER A 541 11.50 -5.27 53.56
C SER A 541 11.10 -4.30 52.45
N SER A 542 10.46 -4.77 51.38
CA SER A 542 10.07 -3.92 50.24
C SER A 542 8.87 -3.01 50.56
N ARG A 543 7.90 -3.46 51.36
CA ARG A 543 6.74 -2.66 51.77
C ARG A 543 7.05 -1.52 52.75
N THR A 544 8.12 -1.59 53.54
CA THR A 544 8.52 -0.50 54.46
C THR A 544 9.05 0.73 53.71
N ARG A 545 9.62 0.57 52.51
CA ARG A 545 10.01 1.73 51.67
C ARG A 545 8.81 2.48 51.08
N ARG A 546 7.74 1.78 50.67
CA ARG A 546 6.51 2.41 50.14
C ARG A 546 5.66 3.17 51.19
N ARG A 547 6.06 3.21 52.47
CA ARG A 547 5.45 4.05 53.53
C ARG A 547 6.35 5.23 53.97
N ARG A 548 7.33 5.63 53.15
CA ARG A 548 8.09 6.88 53.30
C ARG A 548 8.05 7.80 52.07
N VAL A 549 7.22 7.48 51.07
CA VAL A 549 6.98 8.30 49.88
C VAL A 549 5.48 8.29 49.55
N HIS A 550 4.68 8.72 50.53
CA HIS A 550 3.32 9.23 50.46
C HIS A 550 3.04 9.95 51.77
#